data_AF-A0A9E4HI52-F1
#
_entry.id   AF-A0A9E4HI52-F1
#
_cell.length_a   1.000
_cell.length_b   1.000
_cell.length_c   1.000
_cell.angle_alpha   90.00
_cell.angle_beta   90.00
_cell.angle_gamma   90.00
#
_symmetry.space_group_name_H-M   'P 1'
#
loop_
_entity.id
_entity.type
_entity.pdbx_description
1 polymer ?
#
loop_
_entity_poly.entity_id
_entity_poly.type
_entity_poly.pdbx_seq_one_letter_code
_entity_poly.pdbx_strand_id
1 'polypeptide(L)'
;MGENYLIVAENGFRPKKTNSNPLSDLIDDETYEVLKSHGLFYKKAVRNYGIRKNYREMRKKMAGTDAIKQLHESFPYLEYDTIRKIIYTR
;
A
#
# COMPACT_ATOMS: atom_id res chain seq x y z
N MET A 1 1.10 30.67 16.64
CA MET A 1 -0.32 30.79 17.01
C MET A 1 -1.15 30.72 15.74
N GLY A 2 -2.19 29.88 15.77
CA GLY A 2 -3.27 29.87 14.79
C GLY A 2 -3.31 28.62 13.90
N GLU A 3 -4.38 27.85 13.79
CA GLU A 3 -5.62 27.74 14.58
C GLU A 3 -6.08 26.28 14.44
N ASN A 4 -6.28 25.58 15.56
CA ASN A 4 -7.00 24.32 15.60
C ASN A 4 -8.50 24.64 15.62
N TYR A 5 -9.14 24.62 14.47
CA TYR A 5 -10.59 24.61 14.40
C TYR A 5 -11.09 23.18 14.14
N LEU A 6 -11.74 22.64 15.19
CA LEU A 6 -13.06 21.97 15.13
C LEU A 6 -13.05 20.50 14.61
N ILE A 7 -13.66 19.48 15.22
CA ILE A 7 -14.72 19.37 16.26
C ILE A 7 -14.59 17.99 16.94
N VAL A 8 -14.86 17.96 18.24
CA VAL A 8 -15.20 16.78 19.05
C VAL A 8 -16.37 15.98 18.46
N ALA A 9 -16.17 14.70 18.16
CA ALA A 9 -17.26 13.76 17.94
C ALA A 9 -17.37 12.85 19.17
N GLU A 10 -18.47 12.99 19.91
CA GLU A 10 -18.82 12.24 21.12
C GLU A 10 -19.22 10.77 20.88
N ASN A 11 -18.67 10.13 19.85
CA ASN A 11 -18.82 8.69 19.66
C ASN A 11 -17.47 8.16 19.22
N GLY A 12 -16.85 7.33 20.07
CA GLY A 12 -15.47 6.84 19.99
C GLY A 12 -15.07 6.05 18.74
N PHE A 13 -15.70 6.28 17.60
CA PHE A 13 -15.18 5.85 16.30
C PHE A 13 -14.11 6.85 15.83
N ARG A 14 -12.90 6.73 16.40
CA ARG A 14 -11.72 7.11 15.62
C ARG A 14 -11.65 6.08 14.48
N PRO A 15 -11.72 6.46 13.19
CA PRO A 15 -11.35 5.52 12.15
C PRO A 15 -9.95 5.03 12.50
N LYS A 16 -9.81 3.72 12.74
CA LYS A 16 -8.51 3.11 12.98
C LYS A 16 -7.63 3.59 11.85
N LYS A 17 -6.61 4.40 12.15
CA LYS A 17 -5.64 4.87 11.15
C LYS A 17 -4.99 3.60 10.61
N THR A 18 -5.49 3.08 9.49
CA THR A 18 -4.89 1.98 8.75
C THR A 18 -3.74 2.49 7.89
N ASN A 19 -3.06 3.56 8.34
CA ASN A 19 -1.83 4.06 7.75
C ASN A 19 -0.69 3.12 8.15
N SER A 20 -0.73 1.86 7.70
CA SER A 20 0.48 1.05 7.71
C SER A 20 1.38 1.60 6.61
N ASN A 21 2.57 2.08 6.96
CA ASN A 21 3.59 2.43 6.01
C ASN A 21 3.85 1.24 5.05
N PRO A 22 3.49 1.36 3.76
CA PRO A 22 3.66 0.28 2.79
C PRO A 22 5.14 -0.04 2.50
N LEU A 23 6.05 0.83 2.94
CA LEU A 23 7.50 0.72 2.85
C LEU A 23 8.15 0.46 4.22
N SER A 24 7.40 -0.05 5.20
CA SER A 24 7.86 -0.31 6.57
C SER A 24 9.04 -1.29 6.69
N ASP A 25 9.31 -2.07 5.64
CA ASP A 25 10.50 -2.93 5.54
C ASP A 25 11.72 -2.22 4.95
N LEU A 26 11.59 -0.96 4.53
CA LEU A 26 12.66 -0.13 3.96
C LEU A 26 12.95 1.11 4.81
N ILE A 27 11.91 1.76 5.32
CA ILE A 27 11.97 3.02 6.06
C ILE A 27 10.93 3.02 7.18
N ASP A 28 11.22 3.73 8.28
CA ASP A 28 10.27 3.93 9.36
C ASP A 28 9.08 4.82 8.96
N ASP A 29 8.06 4.87 9.81
CA ASP A 29 6.81 5.60 9.58
C ASP A 29 7.01 7.12 9.50
N GLU A 30 7.94 7.67 10.29
CA GLU A 30 8.24 9.11 10.30
C GLU A 30 8.87 9.51 8.95
N THR A 31 9.89 8.78 8.52
CA THR A 31 10.54 8.94 7.22
C THR A 31 9.52 8.81 6.09
N TYR A 32 8.62 7.83 6.14
CA TYR A 32 7.57 7.66 5.13
C TYR A 32 6.64 8.88 5.05
N GLU A 33 6.14 9.39 6.18
CA GLU A 33 5.24 10.55 6.18
C GLU A 33 5.95 11.85 5.75
N VAL A 34 7.25 12.02 6.06
CA VAL A 34 8.05 13.14 5.55
C VAL A 34 8.17 13.06 4.03
N LEU A 35 8.59 11.92 3.48
CA LEU A 35 8.73 11.75 2.03
C LEU A 35 7.39 11.91 1.30
N LYS A 36 6.30 11.41 1.90
CA LYS A 36 4.94 11.52 1.38
C LYS A 36 4.44 12.96 1.34
N SER A 37 4.65 13.72 2.41
CA SER A 37 4.20 15.12 2.49
C SER A 37 4.89 16.03 1.47
N HIS A 38 6.12 15.69 1.09
CA HIS A 38 6.89 16.37 0.04
C HIS A 38 6.68 15.79 -1.36
N GLY A 39 5.87 14.74 -1.52
CA GLY A 39 5.62 14.11 -2.82
C GLY A 39 6.86 13.42 -3.44
N LEU A 40 7.81 12.99 -2.63
CA LEU A 40 9.11 12.44 -3.07
C LEU A 40 9.04 11.02 -3.62
N PHE A 41 7.84 10.45 -3.74
CA PHE A 41 7.61 9.18 -4.44
C PHE A 41 6.26 9.15 -5.15
N TYR A 42 6.21 8.38 -6.22
CA TYR A 42 4.99 8.15 -6.96
C TYR A 42 4.12 7.09 -6.28
N LYS A 43 2.83 7.39 -6.07
CA LYS A 43 1.83 6.44 -5.54
C LYS A 43 1.83 5.11 -6.31
N LYS A 44 2.01 5.16 -7.63
CA LYS A 44 2.09 3.97 -8.51
C LYS A 44 3.29 3.09 -8.16
N ALA A 45 4.45 3.68 -7.89
CA ALA A 45 5.66 2.94 -7.53
C ALA A 45 5.49 2.23 -6.17
N VAL A 46 4.94 2.94 -5.17
CA VAL A 46 4.64 2.38 -3.84
C VAL A 46 3.64 1.22 -3.94
N ARG A 47 2.57 1.36 -4.71
CA ARG A 47 1.63 0.26 -4.97
C ARG A 47 2.30 -0.93 -5.64
N ASN A 48 3.09 -0.69 -6.69
CA ASN A 48 3.78 -1.76 -7.42
C ASN A 48 4.77 -2.51 -6.51
N TYR A 49 5.44 -1.79 -5.61
CA TYR A 49 6.25 -2.40 -4.56
C TYR A 49 5.42 -3.33 -3.66
N GLY A 50 4.28 -2.85 -3.15
CA GLY A 50 3.36 -3.66 -2.36
C GLY A 50 2.85 -4.91 -3.08
N ILE A 51 2.48 -4.80 -4.36
CA ILE A 51 2.06 -5.95 -5.18
C ILE A 51 3.18 -6.98 -5.28
N ARG A 52 4.42 -6.55 -5.57
CA ARG A 52 5.58 -7.44 -5.66
C ARG A 52 5.88 -8.11 -4.31
N LYS A 53 5.76 -7.37 -3.19
CA LYS A 53 5.93 -7.90 -1.84
C LYS A 53 4.88 -8.97 -1.53
N ASN A 54 3.60 -8.67 -1.74
CA ASN A 54 2.51 -9.61 -1.51
C ASN A 54 2.65 -10.86 -2.40
N TYR A 55 3.02 -10.69 -3.67
CA TYR A 55 3.29 -11.82 -4.56
C TYR A 55 4.39 -12.73 -4.00
N ARG A 56 5.53 -12.18 -3.56
CA ARG A 56 6.63 -12.96 -2.97
C ARG A 56 6.18 -13.75 -1.75
N GLU A 57 5.37 -13.15 -0.87
CA GLU A 57 4.84 -13.83 0.31
C GLU A 57 3.84 -14.94 -0.04
N MET A 58 2.94 -14.68 -0.99
CA MET A 58 1.99 -15.69 -1.49
C MET A 58 2.73 -16.88 -2.11
N ARG A 59 3.79 -16.64 -2.91
CA ARG A 59 4.58 -17.69 -3.55
C ARG A 59 5.25 -18.67 -2.58
N LYS A 60 5.40 -18.31 -1.31
CA LYS A 60 5.87 -19.24 -0.26
C LYS A 60 4.82 -20.31 0.11
N LYS A 61 3.54 -20.06 -0.22
CA LYS A 61 2.40 -20.86 0.24
C LYS A 61 1.54 -21.42 -0.89
N MET A 62 1.62 -20.85 -2.11
CA MET A 62 0.76 -21.24 -3.23
C MET A 62 1.46 -21.11 -4.60
N ALA A 63 0.84 -21.72 -5.61
CA ALA A 63 1.30 -21.64 -6.99
C ALA A 63 1.22 -20.20 -7.55
N GLY A 64 2.06 -19.91 -8.54
CA GLY A 64 2.13 -18.57 -9.12
C GLY A 64 0.84 -18.09 -9.77
N THR A 65 0.12 -18.99 -10.44
CA THR A 65 -1.19 -18.69 -11.04
C THR A 65 -2.23 -18.31 -10.00
N ASP A 66 -2.25 -18.99 -8.86
CA ASP A 66 -3.21 -18.74 -7.79
C ASP A 66 -2.87 -17.45 -7.03
N ALA A 67 -1.58 -17.18 -6.83
CA ALA A 67 -1.12 -15.91 -6.26
C ALA A 67 -1.51 -14.72 -7.15
N ILE A 68 -1.41 -14.84 -8.49
CA ILE A 68 -1.83 -13.77 -9.40
C ILE A 68 -3.35 -13.56 -9.33
N LYS A 69 -4.15 -14.63 -9.26
CA LYS A 69 -5.61 -14.53 -9.08
C LYS A 69 -5.97 -13.80 -7.79
N GLN A 70 -5.39 -14.18 -6.64
CA GLN A 70 -5.64 -13.51 -5.36
C GLN A 70 -5.19 -12.03 -5.36
N LEU A 71 -4.07 -11.72 -6.03
CA LEU A 71 -3.67 -10.32 -6.21
C LEU A 71 -4.68 -9.55 -7.06
N HIS A 72 -5.21 -10.15 -8.12
CA HIS A 72 -6.24 -9.52 -8.94
C HIS A 72 -7.52 -9.25 -8.15
N GLU A 73 -7.94 -10.17 -7.29
CA GLU A 73 -9.05 -9.96 -6.36
C GLU A 73 -8.79 -8.82 -5.37
N SER A 74 -7.54 -8.67 -4.92
CA SER A 74 -7.13 -7.58 -4.01
C SER A 74 -7.00 -6.21 -4.70
N PHE A 75 -6.79 -6.21 -6.02
CA PHE A 75 -6.61 -5.01 -6.84
C PHE A 75 -7.52 -5.07 -8.08
N PRO A 76 -8.86 -5.09 -7.91
CA PRO A 76 -9.80 -5.36 -9.00
C PRO A 76 -9.84 -4.25 -10.06
N TYR A 77 -9.25 -3.09 -9.78
CA TYR A 77 -9.08 -1.99 -10.72
C TYR A 77 -7.84 -2.13 -11.63
N LEU A 78 -7.04 -3.18 -11.44
CA LEU A 78 -5.90 -3.48 -12.29
C LEU A 78 -6.21 -4.69 -13.17
N GLU A 79 -6.01 -4.53 -14.47
CA GLU A 79 -6.07 -5.65 -15.41
C GLU A 79 -5.12 -6.78 -15.02
N TYR A 80 -5.53 -8.02 -15.26
CA TYR A 80 -4.73 -9.22 -14.98
C TYR A 80 -3.33 -9.16 -15.62
N ASP A 81 -3.21 -8.65 -16.85
CA ASP A 81 -1.92 -8.44 -17.52
C ASP A 81 -1.07 -7.35 -16.86
N THR A 82 -1.70 -6.31 -16.32
CA THR A 82 -1.01 -5.25 -15.57
C THR A 82 -0.37 -5.80 -14.31
N ILE A 83 -1.06 -6.68 -13.58
CA ILE A 83 -0.49 -7.35 -12.40
C ILE A 83 0.72 -8.20 -12.79
N ARG A 84 0.62 -8.99 -13.88
CA ARG A 84 1.74 -9.78 -14.41
C ARG A 84 2.95 -8.90 -14.77
N LYS A 85 2.73 -7.78 -15.46
CA LYS A 85 3.80 -6.81 -15.77
C LYS A 85 4.44 -6.25 -14.51
N ILE A 86 3.64 -5.88 -13.50
CA ILE A 86 4.16 -5.36 -12.23
C ILE A 86 5.05 -6.39 -11.53
N ILE A 87 4.66 -7.67 -11.48
CA ILE A 87 5.44 -8.70 -10.77
C ILE A 87 6.71 -9.13 -11.52
N TYR A 88 6.70 -9.14 -12.85
CA TYR A 88 7.80 -9.67 -13.66
C TYR A 88 8.73 -8.58 -14.22
N THR A 89 8.28 -7.34 -14.32
CA THR A 89 9.12 -6.20 -14.74
C THR A 89 9.57 -5.42 -13.51
N ARG A 90 10.84 -5.01 -13.47
CA ARG A 90 11.36 -4.09 -12.44
C ARG A 90 11.15 -2.66 -12.84
#